data_AF-A0A523HQ37-F1
#
_entry.id   AF-A0A523HQ37-F1
#
_cell.length_a   1.000
_cell.length_b   1.000
_cell.length_c   1.000
_cell.angle_alpha   90.00
_cell.angle_beta   90.00
_cell.angle_gamma   90.00
#
_symmetry.space_group_name_H-M   'P 1'
#
loop_
_entity.id
_entity.type
_entity.pdbx_description
1 polymer ?
#
loop_
_entity_poly.entity_id
_entity_poly.type
_entity_poly.pdbx_seq_one_letter_code
_entity_poly.pdbx_strand_id
1 'polypeptide(L)'
;MINFLRKRWDSLKTVVASLKIVRFSIIVMLFGFIALTLVPQGQDIVVIVSSYGLLKKVWFLTAALLWAFQIWYWARVMLFMWFSSGPAMDEFTTKINEHAPRFLGAVSLLALAYTFFAAQKGSSLLMGFLFMGFAALFIAFVYYRRKLFNLDKLDPVQARQYPGQSCTFNDLPQGTKITLLISTTIAAIPFLLFVIHPNLFTFFGSGAVLLFCIAMWVPMGSWLSYLSFKWRIPVITILFLFAMVFSRWNDNHGLRVLDSTKTVKPAFKEQFDDWYSARRSINPQKSKIPLIVVAAEGGGIRAAYWTAGVLARIQDKVPHFSSDLFAISSVSGGSLGAAVFSSLLAEGMSDKLQQHASRILDEDFLAPAIAAWLTGDMLQRILPFPISYLDRSRAIERSWELSWQKEMHTSDTANRFSNSFDDLWKNNHEYRIPSLFFNGTWVEKGRRLITSNVRIDPKEFQDAYDIDQYTEGKIRLSTRFIALLVLRILVRRGQLIMRCALLTVVILIIPVRRLHMKFLELSSRILRNGRSWNPWSLSSTMIRLIRPSRICKTLILRIWKVRRLFYTKFCLPYKPC
;
A
#
# COMPACT_ATOMS: atom_id res chain seq x y z
N MET A 1 -25.73 -2.61 43.35
CA MET A 1 -25.62 -2.23 41.92
C MET A 1 -24.48 -1.24 41.62
N ILE A 2 -24.41 -0.07 42.29
CA ILE A 2 -23.38 0.97 42.01
C ILE A 2 -21.94 0.47 42.22
N ASN A 3 -21.66 -0.27 43.30
CA ASN A 3 -20.32 -0.83 43.54
C ASN A 3 -19.91 -1.87 42.49
N PHE A 4 -20.86 -2.65 41.98
CA PHE A 4 -20.63 -3.59 40.89
C PHE A 4 -20.29 -2.86 39.59
N LEU A 5 -21.05 -1.82 39.23
CA LEU A 5 -20.79 -1.00 38.05
C LEU A 5 -19.44 -0.27 38.15
N ARG A 6 -19.09 0.26 39.33
CA ARG A 6 -17.78 0.88 39.59
C ARG A 6 -16.63 -0.10 39.40
N LYS A 7 -16.72 -1.29 40.00
CA LYS A 7 -15.70 -2.35 39.86
C LYS A 7 -15.51 -2.74 38.39
N ARG A 8 -16.60 -2.98 37.65
CA ARG A 8 -16.55 -3.30 36.21
C ARG A 8 -15.96 -2.16 35.38
N TRP A 9 -16.27 -0.92 35.71
CA TRP A 9 -15.72 0.25 35.03
C TRP A 9 -14.21 0.40 35.27
N ASP A 10 -13.74 0.16 36.49
CA ASP A 10 -12.32 0.22 36.80
C ASP A 10 -11.55 -0.93 36.13
N SER A 11 -12.11 -2.16 36.09
CA SER A 11 -11.58 -3.27 35.27
C SER A 11 -11.52 -2.92 33.78
N LEU A 12 -12.52 -2.22 33.25
CA LEU A 12 -12.51 -1.80 31.85
C LEU A 12 -11.38 -0.79 31.57
N LYS A 13 -11.14 0.16 32.48
CA LYS A 13 -10.04 1.12 32.34
C LYS A 13 -8.67 0.45 32.32
N THR A 14 -8.44 -0.53 33.21
CA THR A 14 -7.17 -1.25 33.28
C THR A 14 -6.95 -2.11 32.03
N VAL A 15 -7.99 -2.76 31.51
CA VAL A 15 -7.95 -3.48 30.23
C VAL A 15 -7.63 -2.54 29.06
N VAL A 16 -8.32 -1.39 28.96
CA VAL A 16 -8.05 -0.40 27.91
C VAL A 16 -6.63 0.14 28.00
N ALA A 17 -6.11 0.37 29.22
CA ALA A 17 -4.72 0.78 29.41
C ALA A 17 -3.73 -0.29 28.91
N SER A 18 -3.99 -1.57 29.19
CA SER A 18 -3.20 -2.68 28.67
C SER A 18 -3.25 -2.80 27.15
N LEU A 19 -4.44 -2.72 26.54
CA LEU A 19 -4.58 -2.74 25.08
C LEU A 19 -3.86 -1.55 24.42
N LYS A 20 -3.84 -0.39 25.09
CA LYS A 20 -3.09 0.79 24.63
C LYS A 20 -1.58 0.52 24.61
N ILE A 21 -1.05 -0.30 25.51
CA ILE A 21 0.37 -0.66 25.55
C ILE A 21 0.76 -1.50 24.34
N VAL A 22 -0.08 -2.46 23.96
CA VAL A 22 0.16 -3.38 22.82
C VAL A 22 -0.52 -2.95 21.53
N ARG A 23 -1.00 -1.70 21.46
CA ARG A 23 -1.78 -1.16 20.34
C ARG A 23 -1.12 -1.35 18.98
N PHE A 24 0.21 -1.30 18.92
CA PHE A 24 0.91 -1.45 17.65
C PHE A 24 0.80 -2.88 17.10
N SER A 25 0.99 -3.90 17.95
CA SER A 25 0.76 -5.29 17.57
C SER A 25 -0.67 -5.53 17.11
N ILE A 26 -1.67 -4.90 17.76
CA ILE A 26 -3.08 -4.98 17.35
C ILE A 26 -3.28 -4.32 15.98
N ILE A 27 -2.74 -3.11 15.76
CA ILE A 27 -2.88 -2.36 14.51
C ILE A 27 -2.28 -3.16 13.35
N VAL A 28 -1.07 -3.71 13.50
CA VAL A 28 -0.42 -4.48 12.44
C VAL A 28 -1.15 -5.79 12.18
N MET A 29 -1.63 -6.49 13.22
CA MET A 29 -2.45 -7.69 13.07
C MET A 29 -3.71 -7.40 12.23
N LEU A 30 -4.45 -6.34 12.60
CA LEU A 30 -5.64 -5.91 11.88
C LEU A 30 -5.33 -5.46 10.46
N PHE A 31 -4.23 -4.73 10.25
CA PHE A 31 -3.79 -4.31 8.93
C PHE A 31 -3.54 -5.51 8.02
N GLY A 32 -2.80 -6.53 8.48
CA GLY A 32 -2.56 -7.74 7.70
C GLY A 32 -3.87 -8.49 7.38
N PHE A 33 -4.77 -8.62 8.35
CA PHE A 33 -6.10 -9.21 8.11
C PHE A 33 -6.89 -8.43 7.06
N ILE A 34 -7.03 -7.12 7.21
CA ILE A 34 -7.77 -6.27 6.27
C ILE A 34 -7.13 -6.34 4.87
N ALA A 35 -5.81 -6.19 4.79
CA ALA A 35 -5.07 -6.14 3.54
C ALA A 35 -5.17 -7.43 2.73
N LEU A 36 -5.24 -8.60 3.38
CA LEU A 36 -5.34 -9.90 2.69
C LEU A 36 -6.79 -10.38 2.51
N THR A 37 -7.69 -10.03 3.43
CA THR A 37 -9.06 -10.57 3.44
C THR A 37 -10.07 -9.67 2.75
N LEU A 38 -10.00 -8.36 3.02
CA LEU A 38 -11.06 -7.42 2.67
C LEU A 38 -10.74 -6.62 1.40
N VAL A 39 -9.47 -6.58 1.02
CA VAL A 39 -9.00 -5.89 -0.18
C VAL A 39 -8.98 -6.88 -1.35
N PRO A 40 -9.64 -6.60 -2.49
CA PRO A 40 -9.65 -7.49 -3.65
C PRO A 40 -8.25 -7.92 -4.11
N GLN A 41 -7.31 -6.97 -4.16
CA GLN A 41 -5.91 -7.26 -4.52
C GLN A 41 -5.23 -8.20 -3.52
N GLY A 42 -5.61 -8.15 -2.23
CA GLY A 42 -5.13 -9.08 -1.22
C GLY A 42 -5.64 -10.50 -1.43
N GLN A 43 -6.91 -10.65 -1.82
CA GLN A 43 -7.50 -11.94 -2.15
C GLN A 43 -6.81 -12.56 -3.37
N ASP A 44 -6.49 -11.75 -4.38
CA ASP A 44 -5.71 -12.20 -5.54
C ASP A 44 -4.34 -12.74 -5.13
N ILE A 45 -3.63 -12.06 -4.23
CA ILE A 45 -2.35 -12.54 -3.67
C ILE A 45 -2.52 -13.91 -3.01
N VAL A 46 -3.56 -14.10 -2.18
CA VAL A 46 -3.83 -15.38 -1.49
C VAL A 46 -4.08 -16.51 -2.49
N VAL A 47 -4.87 -16.25 -3.54
CA VAL A 47 -5.12 -17.22 -4.62
C VAL A 47 -3.83 -17.56 -5.34
N ILE A 48 -3.02 -16.55 -5.70
CA ILE A 48 -1.74 -16.74 -6.39
C ILE A 48 -0.77 -17.56 -5.52
N VAL A 49 -0.69 -17.28 -4.21
CA VAL A 49 0.16 -18.05 -3.29
C VAL A 49 -0.21 -19.54 -3.26
N SER A 50 -1.50 -19.87 -3.38
CA SER A 50 -1.93 -21.27 -3.44
C SER A 50 -1.43 -22.00 -4.69
N SER A 51 -1.24 -21.28 -5.79
CA SER A 51 -0.68 -21.79 -7.05
C SER A 51 0.86 -21.82 -7.11
N TYR A 52 1.56 -21.17 -6.19
CA TYR A 52 3.03 -21.14 -6.21
C TYR A 52 3.69 -22.51 -6.04
N GLY A 53 4.93 -22.62 -6.52
CA GLY A 53 5.82 -23.74 -6.21
C GLY A 53 6.19 -23.79 -4.71
N LEU A 54 6.71 -24.93 -4.27
CA LEU A 54 6.98 -25.23 -2.85
C LEU A 54 7.83 -24.15 -2.17
N LEU A 55 8.90 -23.68 -2.81
CA LEU A 55 9.82 -22.70 -2.22
C LEU A 55 9.13 -21.38 -1.85
N LYS A 56 8.31 -20.80 -2.75
CA LYS A 56 7.58 -19.55 -2.47
C LYS A 56 6.50 -19.75 -1.39
N LYS A 57 5.88 -20.93 -1.34
CA LYS A 57 4.95 -21.30 -0.24
C LYS A 57 5.66 -21.37 1.11
N VAL A 58 6.86 -21.94 1.16
CA VAL A 58 7.70 -21.98 2.36
C VAL A 58 8.02 -20.55 2.81
N TRP A 59 8.45 -19.67 1.90
CA TRP A 59 8.71 -18.26 2.25
C TRP A 59 7.47 -17.54 2.79
N PHE A 60 6.31 -17.76 2.19
CA PHE A 60 5.04 -17.20 2.68
C PHE A 60 4.71 -17.70 4.09
N LEU A 61 4.86 -19.00 4.34
CA LEU A 61 4.66 -19.60 5.66
C LEU A 61 5.66 -19.06 6.69
N THR A 62 6.94 -18.96 6.33
CA THR A 62 7.98 -18.39 7.20
C THR A 62 7.64 -16.94 7.57
N ALA A 63 7.21 -16.13 6.60
CA ALA A 63 6.80 -14.75 6.85
C ALA A 63 5.58 -14.67 7.78
N ALA A 64 4.59 -15.56 7.61
CA ALA A 64 3.41 -15.66 8.47
C ALA A 64 3.75 -16.06 9.91
N LEU A 65 4.62 -17.06 10.08
CA LEU A 65 5.08 -17.51 11.40
C LEU A 65 5.91 -16.42 12.09
N LEU A 66 6.79 -15.72 11.35
CA LEU A 66 7.52 -14.57 11.85
C LEU A 66 6.57 -13.46 12.29
N TRP A 67 5.56 -13.13 11.50
CA TRP A 67 4.55 -12.13 11.84
C TRP A 67 3.81 -12.48 13.15
N ALA A 68 3.32 -13.71 13.27
CA ALA A 68 2.64 -14.20 14.47
C ALA A 68 3.57 -14.19 15.71
N PHE A 69 4.82 -14.63 15.54
CA PHE A 69 5.82 -14.61 16.59
C PHE A 69 6.14 -13.18 17.05
N GLN A 70 6.35 -12.25 16.12
CA GLN A 70 6.63 -10.85 16.43
C GLN A 70 5.46 -10.21 17.19
N ILE A 71 4.22 -10.42 16.74
CA ILE A 71 3.01 -9.94 17.43
C ILE A 71 2.98 -10.45 18.87
N TRP A 72 3.10 -11.77 19.05
CA TRP A 72 3.02 -12.40 20.36
C TRP A 72 4.15 -11.95 21.29
N TYR A 73 5.41 -12.03 20.84
CA TYR A 73 6.57 -11.78 21.69
C TYR A 73 6.63 -10.32 22.14
N TRP A 74 6.44 -9.37 21.23
CA TRP A 74 6.44 -7.95 21.56
C TRP A 74 5.24 -7.56 22.43
N ALA A 75 4.03 -8.06 22.14
CA ALA A 75 2.88 -7.78 22.99
C ALA A 75 3.09 -8.30 24.42
N ARG A 76 3.68 -9.50 24.55
CA ARG A 76 4.03 -10.11 25.85
C ARG A 76 5.00 -9.22 26.63
N VAL A 77 6.13 -8.84 26.02
CA VAL A 77 7.16 -8.03 26.69
C VAL A 77 6.66 -6.63 27.02
N MET A 78 5.92 -6.00 26.11
CA MET A 78 5.35 -4.68 26.34
C MET A 78 4.38 -4.67 27.52
N LEU A 79 3.57 -5.71 27.72
CA LEU A 79 2.71 -5.83 28.89
C LEU A 79 3.48 -6.10 30.19
N PHE A 80 4.73 -6.54 30.13
CA PHE A 80 5.59 -6.64 31.31
C PHE A 80 6.22 -5.32 31.73
N MET A 81 6.40 -4.37 30.80
CA MET A 81 6.99 -3.06 31.12
C MET A 81 5.92 -2.06 31.59
N TRP A 82 6.24 -1.23 32.59
CA TRP A 82 5.36 -0.15 33.06
C TRP A 82 6.15 1.04 33.62
N PHE A 83 5.64 2.25 33.39
CA PHE A 83 6.37 3.51 33.61
C PHE A 83 5.71 4.45 34.63
N SER A 84 4.56 4.06 35.18
CA SER A 84 3.85 4.84 36.18
C SER A 84 3.13 3.92 37.15
N SER A 85 2.96 4.39 38.38
CA SER A 85 2.07 3.83 39.40
C SER A 85 0.61 3.88 38.90
N GLY A 86 0.25 2.92 38.04
CA GLY A 86 -1.13 2.67 37.64
C GLY A 86 -1.91 2.04 38.80
N PRO A 87 -3.25 2.07 38.75
CA PRO A 87 -4.06 1.33 39.70
C PRO A 87 -3.66 -0.15 39.68
N ALA A 88 -3.66 -0.79 40.86
CA ALA A 88 -3.40 -2.21 41.00
C ALA A 88 -4.29 -3.00 40.03
N MET A 89 -3.70 -3.94 39.31
CA MET A 89 -4.46 -4.76 38.37
C MET A 89 -5.33 -5.75 39.14
N ASP A 90 -6.61 -5.80 38.79
CA ASP A 90 -7.48 -6.86 39.26
C ASP A 90 -7.13 -8.19 38.59
N GLU A 91 -7.57 -9.29 39.21
CA GLU A 91 -7.32 -10.65 38.72
C GLU A 91 -7.77 -10.83 37.25
N PHE A 92 -8.88 -10.19 36.88
CA PHE A 92 -9.40 -10.22 35.51
C PHE A 92 -8.43 -9.59 34.50
N THR A 93 -7.91 -8.40 34.79
CA THR A 93 -6.93 -7.74 33.92
C THR A 93 -5.62 -8.53 33.85
N THR A 94 -5.19 -9.15 34.94
CA THR A 94 -4.00 -10.01 34.97
C THR A 94 -4.17 -11.20 34.02
N LYS A 95 -5.31 -11.90 34.09
CA LYS A 95 -5.65 -12.98 33.15
C LYS A 95 -5.68 -12.50 31.70
N ILE A 96 -6.29 -11.35 31.42
CA ILE A 96 -6.28 -10.77 30.08
C ILE A 96 -4.86 -10.51 29.59
N ASN A 97 -4.00 -9.91 30.41
CA ASN A 97 -2.63 -9.60 30.02
C ASN A 97 -1.79 -10.84 29.77
N GLU A 98 -2.08 -11.94 30.47
CA GLU A 98 -1.40 -13.21 30.24
C GLU A 98 -1.81 -13.85 28.91
N HIS A 99 -3.10 -13.85 28.59
CA HIS A 99 -3.65 -14.55 27.44
C HIS A 99 -3.69 -13.71 26.15
N ALA A 100 -3.84 -12.38 26.24
CA ALA A 100 -3.99 -11.51 25.08
C ALA A 100 -2.84 -11.61 24.07
N PRO A 101 -1.55 -11.61 24.45
CA PRO A 101 -0.47 -11.80 23.48
C PRO A 101 -0.56 -13.13 22.74
N ARG A 102 -0.95 -14.21 23.45
CA ARG A 102 -1.08 -15.56 22.89
C ARG A 102 -2.18 -15.59 21.83
N PHE A 103 -3.32 -14.99 22.18
CA PHE A 103 -4.46 -14.84 21.30
C PHE A 103 -4.12 -13.99 20.06
N LEU A 104 -3.44 -12.85 20.23
CA LEU A 104 -3.07 -11.98 19.12
C LEU A 104 -2.18 -12.69 18.08
N GLY A 105 -1.18 -13.46 18.53
CA GLY A 105 -0.33 -14.24 17.62
C GLY A 105 -1.07 -15.40 16.94
N ALA A 106 -1.93 -16.10 17.67
CA ALA A 106 -2.75 -17.18 17.09
C ALA A 106 -3.76 -16.62 16.06
N VAL A 107 -4.41 -15.50 16.38
CA VAL A 107 -5.38 -14.83 15.49
C VAL A 107 -4.73 -14.39 14.19
N SER A 108 -3.47 -13.97 14.15
CA SER A 108 -2.81 -13.67 12.86
C SER A 108 -2.72 -14.88 11.93
N LEU A 109 -2.53 -16.10 12.46
CA LEU A 109 -2.50 -17.33 11.65
C LEU A 109 -3.92 -17.79 11.28
N LEU A 110 -4.88 -17.68 12.22
CA LEU A 110 -6.29 -17.99 11.94
C LEU A 110 -6.91 -17.01 10.94
N ALA A 111 -6.49 -15.75 10.96
CA ALA A 111 -6.83 -14.74 9.96
C ALA A 111 -6.39 -15.18 8.56
N LEU A 112 -5.16 -15.69 8.42
CA LEU A 112 -4.69 -16.26 7.17
C LEU A 112 -5.48 -17.51 6.78
N ALA A 113 -5.75 -18.43 7.71
CA ALA A 113 -6.59 -19.59 7.45
C ALA A 113 -7.96 -19.18 6.89
N TYR A 114 -8.62 -18.20 7.53
CA TYR A 114 -9.87 -17.63 7.06
C TYR A 114 -9.74 -17.04 5.65
N THR A 115 -8.67 -16.30 5.35
CA THR A 115 -8.47 -15.73 4.00
C THR A 115 -8.40 -16.81 2.92
N PHE A 116 -7.71 -17.91 3.20
CA PHE A 116 -7.59 -19.03 2.28
C PHE A 116 -8.91 -19.79 2.12
N PHE A 117 -9.67 -19.97 3.20
CA PHE A 117 -11.01 -20.56 3.12
C PHE A 117 -11.99 -19.67 2.37
N ALA A 118 -11.94 -18.35 2.58
CA ALA A 118 -12.81 -17.38 1.91
C ALA A 118 -12.52 -17.28 0.41
N ALA A 119 -11.27 -17.54 -0.02
CA ALA A 119 -10.90 -17.52 -1.43
C ALA A 119 -11.57 -18.63 -2.27
N GLN A 120 -11.91 -19.78 -1.66
CA GLN A 120 -12.64 -20.93 -2.24
C GLN A 120 -12.18 -21.37 -3.65
N LYS A 121 -10.88 -21.28 -3.96
CA LYS A 121 -10.34 -21.58 -5.31
C LYS A 121 -9.11 -22.49 -5.25
N GLY A 122 -9.10 -23.57 -6.03
CA GLY A 122 -7.94 -24.45 -6.17
C GLY A 122 -7.43 -25.03 -4.85
N SER A 123 -6.11 -25.04 -4.66
CA SER A 123 -5.43 -25.54 -3.45
C SER A 123 -5.53 -24.61 -2.23
N SER A 124 -6.30 -23.52 -2.29
CA SER A 124 -6.47 -22.58 -1.18
C SER A 124 -7.05 -23.24 0.07
N LEU A 125 -7.97 -24.19 -0.07
CA LEU A 125 -8.54 -24.91 1.09
C LEU A 125 -7.46 -25.66 1.89
N LEU A 126 -6.54 -26.35 1.21
CA LEU A 126 -5.44 -27.06 1.85
C LEU A 126 -4.52 -26.10 2.62
N MET A 127 -4.23 -24.93 2.03
CA MET A 127 -3.48 -23.87 2.72
C MET A 127 -4.23 -23.34 3.94
N GLY A 128 -5.56 -23.22 3.86
CA GLY A 128 -6.42 -22.87 5.01
C GLY A 128 -6.27 -23.85 6.16
N PHE A 129 -6.40 -25.16 5.89
CA PHE A 129 -6.20 -26.20 6.91
C PHE A 129 -4.78 -26.21 7.47
N LEU A 130 -3.77 -26.00 6.62
CA LEU A 130 -2.37 -25.88 7.03
C LEU A 130 -2.18 -24.73 8.02
N PHE A 131 -2.75 -23.55 7.76
CA PHE A 131 -2.68 -22.41 8.68
C PHE A 131 -3.46 -22.63 9.97
N MET A 132 -4.58 -23.37 9.96
CA MET A 132 -5.23 -23.80 11.21
C MET A 132 -4.32 -24.74 12.02
N GLY A 133 -3.67 -25.69 11.37
CA GLY A 133 -2.69 -26.57 12.00
C GLY A 133 -1.52 -25.80 12.62
N PHE A 134 -0.95 -24.85 11.89
CA PHE A 134 0.10 -23.96 12.43
C PHE A 134 -0.40 -23.06 13.55
N ALA A 135 -1.65 -22.58 13.52
CA ALA A 135 -2.23 -21.85 14.64
C ALA A 135 -2.34 -22.73 15.90
N ALA A 136 -2.77 -23.99 15.76
CA ALA A 136 -2.83 -24.94 16.87
C ALA A 136 -1.43 -25.25 17.43
N LEU A 137 -0.45 -25.52 16.55
CA LEU A 137 0.96 -25.72 16.94
C LEU A 137 1.55 -24.49 17.62
N PHE A 138 1.22 -23.29 17.13
CA PHE A 138 1.65 -22.04 17.73
C PHE A 138 1.06 -21.86 19.14
N ILE A 139 -0.23 -22.14 19.33
CA ILE A 139 -0.87 -22.11 20.65
C ILE A 139 -0.21 -23.12 21.59
N ALA A 140 0.00 -24.36 21.14
CA ALA A 140 0.67 -25.41 21.91
C ALA A 140 2.08 -24.96 22.32
N PHE A 141 2.88 -24.47 21.37
CA PHE A 141 4.21 -23.92 21.64
C PHE A 141 4.15 -22.79 22.68
N VAL A 142 3.27 -21.80 22.50
CA VAL A 142 3.15 -20.66 23.40
C VAL A 142 2.66 -21.06 24.81
N TYR A 143 1.92 -22.15 24.95
CA TYR A 143 1.49 -22.67 26.25
C TYR A 143 2.58 -23.51 26.92
N TYR A 144 3.17 -24.46 26.19
CA TYR A 144 4.11 -25.44 26.73
C TYR A 144 5.57 -24.99 26.74
N ARG A 145 5.95 -23.89 26.07
CA ARG A 145 7.36 -23.43 26.00
C ARG A 145 8.03 -23.29 27.37
N ARG A 146 7.28 -22.93 28.42
CA ARG A 146 7.86 -22.75 29.76
C ARG A 146 8.38 -24.07 30.31
N LYS A 147 7.56 -25.12 30.19
CA LYS A 147 7.92 -26.49 30.55
C LYS A 147 9.00 -27.07 29.62
N LEU A 148 8.89 -26.82 28.32
CA LEU A 148 9.84 -27.34 27.32
C LEU A 148 11.26 -26.77 27.48
N PHE A 149 11.38 -25.51 27.90
CA PHE A 149 12.67 -24.82 28.03
C PHE A 149 13.05 -24.56 29.50
N ASN A 150 12.40 -25.21 30.47
CA ASN A 150 12.64 -25.03 31.92
C ASN A 150 12.69 -23.55 32.37
N LEU A 151 11.79 -22.73 31.82
CA LEU A 151 11.74 -21.28 32.05
C LEU A 151 10.96 -20.88 33.31
N ASP A 152 10.56 -21.84 34.14
CA ASP A 152 9.70 -21.64 35.32
C ASP A 152 10.42 -20.87 36.45
N LYS A 153 11.76 -20.75 36.40
CA LYS A 153 12.57 -19.94 37.33
C LYS A 153 12.53 -18.43 37.05
N LEU A 154 11.91 -18.01 35.95
CA LEU A 154 11.73 -16.60 35.59
C LEU A 154 10.24 -16.27 35.69
N ASP A 155 9.79 -15.79 36.84
CA ASP A 155 8.38 -15.44 37.08
C ASP A 155 8.13 -13.93 36.95
N PRO A 156 7.80 -13.42 35.75
CA PRO A 156 7.57 -12.00 35.52
C PRO A 156 6.18 -11.52 36.02
N VAL A 157 5.30 -12.41 36.50
CA VAL A 157 3.98 -12.03 37.02
C VAL A 157 4.09 -11.49 38.45
N GLN A 158 5.06 -11.97 39.25
CA GLN A 158 5.28 -11.49 40.62
C GLN A 158 5.76 -10.03 40.69
N ALA A 159 6.41 -9.52 39.65
CA ALA A 159 6.90 -8.14 39.62
C ALA A 159 5.77 -7.09 39.69
N ARG A 160 4.51 -7.46 39.39
CA ARG A 160 3.35 -6.56 39.45
C ARG A 160 2.68 -6.46 40.83
N GLN A 161 3.12 -7.24 41.81
CA GLN A 161 2.47 -7.29 43.13
C GLN A 161 2.76 -6.05 44.01
N TYR A 162 3.76 -5.24 43.66
CA TYR A 162 4.15 -4.07 44.46
C TYR A 162 3.74 -2.74 43.79
N PRO A 163 2.69 -2.07 44.27
CA PRO A 163 2.31 -0.75 43.76
C PRO A 163 3.43 0.27 43.99
N GLY A 164 3.86 0.97 42.93
CA GLY A 164 4.81 2.09 43.02
C GLY A 164 6.18 1.87 42.38
N GLN A 165 6.55 0.64 42.02
CA GLN A 165 7.78 0.39 41.24
C GLN A 165 7.52 0.65 39.74
N SER A 166 8.57 0.91 38.96
CA SER A 166 8.53 0.94 37.49
C SER A 166 9.39 -0.19 36.93
N CYS A 167 8.93 -0.88 35.89
CA CYS A 167 9.71 -1.89 35.18
C CYS A 167 9.98 -1.40 33.75
N THR A 168 11.24 -1.13 33.45
CA THR A 168 11.71 -0.60 32.17
C THR A 168 12.52 -1.65 31.41
N PHE A 169 12.99 -1.30 30.20
CA PHE A 169 13.85 -2.19 29.41
C PHE A 169 15.11 -2.65 30.18
N ASN A 170 15.66 -1.78 31.03
CA ASN A 170 16.89 -2.08 31.79
C ASN A 170 16.67 -3.13 32.88
N ASP A 171 15.43 -3.31 33.34
CA ASP A 171 15.05 -4.24 34.40
C ASP A 171 14.74 -5.65 33.84
N LEU A 172 14.74 -5.81 32.51
CA LEU A 172 14.45 -7.09 31.87
C LEU A 172 15.60 -8.09 32.02
N PRO A 173 15.30 -9.40 32.14
CA PRO A 173 16.31 -10.46 32.11
C PRO A 173 17.15 -10.41 30.83
N GLN A 174 18.43 -10.77 30.93
CA GLN A 174 19.38 -10.73 29.81
C GLN A 174 18.89 -11.50 28.58
N GLY A 175 18.32 -12.70 28.76
CA GLY A 175 17.77 -13.49 27.65
C GLY A 175 16.60 -12.79 26.92
N THR A 176 15.78 -12.02 27.64
CA THR A 176 14.71 -11.21 27.02
C THR A 176 15.30 -10.03 26.25
N LYS A 177 16.29 -9.33 26.80
CA LYS A 177 17.00 -8.25 26.10
C LYS A 177 17.65 -8.74 24.81
N ILE A 178 18.35 -9.88 24.86
CA ILE A 178 18.97 -10.51 23.69
C ILE A 178 17.92 -10.85 22.63
N THR A 179 16.78 -11.43 23.03
CA THR A 179 15.71 -11.78 22.07
C THR A 179 15.09 -10.53 21.44
N LEU A 180 14.86 -9.46 22.20
CA LEU A 180 14.36 -8.19 21.67
C LEU A 180 15.38 -7.57 20.69
N LEU A 181 16.67 -7.65 21.01
CA LEU A 181 17.72 -7.17 20.12
C LEU A 181 17.74 -7.98 18.81
N ILE A 182 17.77 -9.31 18.89
CA ILE A 182 17.72 -10.21 17.72
C ILE A 182 16.46 -9.92 16.88
N SER A 183 15.30 -9.86 17.51
CA SER A 183 14.03 -9.56 16.84
C SER A 183 14.03 -8.18 16.16
N THR A 184 14.60 -7.17 16.82
CA THR A 184 14.75 -5.82 16.25
C THR A 184 15.72 -5.86 15.07
N THR A 185 16.84 -6.58 15.16
CA THR A 185 17.84 -6.70 14.10
C THR A 185 17.30 -7.43 12.88
N ILE A 186 16.59 -8.55 13.08
CA ILE A 186 15.91 -9.32 12.02
C ILE A 186 14.83 -8.46 11.33
N ALA A 187 14.24 -7.48 12.01
CA ALA A 187 13.32 -6.55 11.39
C ALA A 187 14.04 -5.38 10.69
N ALA A 188 15.00 -4.75 11.36
CA ALA A 188 15.62 -3.51 10.91
C ALA A 188 16.56 -3.71 9.72
N ILE A 189 17.36 -4.78 9.69
CA ILE A 189 18.30 -5.01 8.58
C ILE A 189 17.53 -5.20 7.27
N PRO A 190 16.57 -6.14 7.14
CA PRO A 190 15.87 -6.31 5.88
C PRO A 190 14.95 -5.14 5.57
N PHE A 191 14.43 -4.43 6.58
CA PHE A 191 13.70 -3.18 6.37
C PHE A 191 14.58 -2.13 5.67
N LEU A 192 15.82 -1.91 6.14
CA LEU A 192 16.77 -1.00 5.48
C LEU A 192 17.15 -1.49 4.09
N LEU A 193 17.36 -2.80 3.92
CA LEU A 193 17.61 -3.38 2.60
C LEU A 193 16.44 -3.19 1.64
N PHE A 194 15.18 -3.23 2.11
CA PHE A 194 14.02 -2.91 1.27
C PHE A 194 13.90 -1.42 0.95
N VAL A 195 14.31 -0.54 1.86
CA VAL A 195 14.38 0.91 1.59
C VAL A 195 15.39 1.20 0.49
N ILE A 196 16.55 0.54 0.52
CA ILE A 196 17.65 0.77 -0.45
C ILE A 196 17.41 -0.03 -1.74
N HIS A 197 16.99 -1.28 -1.65
CA HIS A 197 16.87 -2.20 -2.78
C HIS A 197 15.54 -2.95 -2.77
N PRO A 198 14.40 -2.27 -3.06
CA PRO A 198 13.08 -2.92 -3.04
C PRO A 198 12.93 -4.07 -4.06
N ASN A 199 13.81 -4.12 -5.08
CA ASN A 199 13.82 -5.15 -6.12
C ASN A 199 14.66 -6.40 -5.79
N LEU A 200 15.42 -6.42 -4.69
CA LEU A 200 16.37 -7.50 -4.40
C LEU A 200 15.70 -8.83 -4.03
N PHE A 201 14.47 -8.79 -3.52
CA PHE A 201 13.82 -9.95 -2.91
C PHE A 201 12.49 -10.37 -3.57
N THR A 202 12.34 -10.11 -4.87
CA THR A 202 11.15 -10.53 -5.64
C THR A 202 10.97 -12.05 -5.67
N PHE A 203 12.04 -12.82 -5.46
CA PHE A 203 12.01 -14.28 -5.40
C PHE A 203 11.15 -14.84 -4.24
N PHE A 204 10.90 -14.07 -3.18
CA PHE A 204 9.97 -14.49 -2.11
C PHE A 204 8.51 -14.56 -2.58
N GLY A 205 8.15 -13.79 -3.61
CA GLY A 205 6.77 -13.57 -4.04
C GLY A 205 6.04 -12.49 -3.23
N SER A 206 5.15 -11.76 -3.90
CA SER A 206 4.40 -10.62 -3.36
C SER A 206 3.73 -10.86 -2.01
N GLY A 207 3.10 -12.02 -1.81
CA GLY A 207 2.45 -12.37 -0.54
C GLY A 207 3.42 -12.51 0.63
N ALA A 208 4.59 -13.13 0.40
CA ALA A 208 5.60 -13.27 1.44
C ALA A 208 6.25 -11.91 1.76
N VAL A 209 6.54 -11.10 0.74
CA VAL A 209 7.05 -9.73 0.90
C VAL A 209 6.09 -8.87 1.72
N LEU A 210 4.78 -8.94 1.46
CA LEU A 210 3.76 -8.26 2.26
C LEU A 210 3.84 -8.66 3.73
N LEU A 211 3.84 -9.96 4.02
CA LEU A 211 3.89 -10.49 5.38
C LEU A 211 5.21 -10.15 6.10
N PHE A 212 6.34 -10.21 5.40
CA PHE A 212 7.63 -9.80 5.93
C PHE A 212 7.64 -8.32 6.29
N CYS A 213 7.17 -7.45 5.38
CA CYS A 213 7.12 -6.01 5.64
C CYS A 213 6.24 -5.67 6.85
N ILE A 214 5.05 -6.27 6.97
CA ILE A 214 4.19 -6.03 8.15
C ILE A 214 4.81 -6.60 9.44
N ALA A 215 5.49 -7.75 9.37
CA ALA A 215 6.20 -8.32 10.52
C ALA A 215 7.34 -7.41 11.02
N MET A 216 8.08 -6.77 10.10
CA MET A 216 9.16 -5.82 10.42
C MET A 216 8.67 -4.58 11.17
N TRP A 217 7.45 -4.13 10.89
CA TRP A 217 6.87 -3.00 11.60
C TRP A 217 6.61 -3.29 13.08
N VAL A 218 6.31 -4.54 13.47
CA VAL A 218 5.91 -4.87 14.86
C VAL A 218 6.98 -4.48 15.88
N PRO A 219 8.27 -4.87 15.75
CA PRO A 219 9.33 -4.38 16.63
C PRO A 219 9.46 -2.86 16.62
N MET A 220 9.51 -2.24 15.43
CA MET A 220 9.73 -0.80 15.27
C MET A 220 8.64 0.02 15.95
N GLY A 221 7.37 -0.31 15.73
CA GLY A 221 6.27 0.39 16.35
C GLY A 221 6.03 0.05 17.82
N SER A 222 6.49 -1.12 18.26
CA SER A 222 6.54 -1.45 19.69
C SER A 222 7.58 -0.59 20.42
N TRP A 223 8.74 -0.33 19.82
CA TRP A 223 9.70 0.66 20.32
C TRP A 223 9.11 2.07 20.36
N LEU A 224 8.41 2.52 19.32
CA LEU A 224 7.72 3.82 19.35
C LEU A 224 6.65 3.89 20.45
N SER A 225 5.95 2.79 20.70
CA SER A 225 5.00 2.69 21.81
C SER A 225 5.72 2.76 23.15
N TYR A 226 6.82 2.04 23.33
CA TYR A 226 7.68 2.08 24.52
C TYR A 226 8.16 3.50 24.81
N LEU A 227 8.73 4.19 23.81
CA LEU A 227 9.19 5.58 23.93
C LEU A 227 8.04 6.53 24.28
N SER A 228 6.83 6.29 23.72
CA SER A 228 5.65 7.08 24.07
C SER A 228 5.31 7.02 25.56
N PHE A 229 5.43 5.83 26.16
CA PHE A 229 5.17 5.66 27.60
C PHE A 229 6.33 6.15 28.45
N LYS A 230 7.58 5.85 28.06
CA LYS A 230 8.79 6.29 28.77
C LYS A 230 8.85 7.80 28.91
N TRP A 231 8.66 8.52 27.80
CA TRP A 231 8.73 9.98 27.79
C TRP A 231 7.42 10.67 28.11
N ARG A 232 6.32 9.92 28.26
CA ARG A 232 4.95 10.45 28.42
C ARG A 232 4.53 11.41 27.29
N ILE A 233 5.12 11.23 26.11
CA ILE A 233 4.84 11.99 24.89
C ILE A 233 4.07 11.06 23.93
N PRO A 234 3.00 11.52 23.26
CA PRO A 234 2.24 10.67 22.35
C PRO A 234 2.96 10.53 20.98
N VAL A 235 4.13 9.87 20.94
CA VAL A 235 5.02 9.79 19.76
C VAL A 235 4.27 9.36 18.50
N ILE A 236 3.47 8.29 18.56
CA ILE A 236 2.67 7.82 17.40
C ILE A 236 1.71 8.92 16.90
N THR A 237 1.06 9.64 17.81
CA THR A 237 0.17 10.75 17.43
C THR A 237 0.96 11.88 16.80
N ILE A 238 2.15 12.19 17.31
CA ILE A 238 3.03 13.22 16.72
C ILE A 238 3.48 12.82 15.31
N LEU A 239 3.91 11.58 15.09
CA LEU A 239 4.28 11.08 13.76
C LEU A 239 3.10 11.15 12.78
N PHE A 240 1.90 10.83 13.25
CA PHE A 240 0.69 10.98 12.44
C PHE A 240 0.38 12.46 12.12
N LEU A 241 0.56 13.37 13.09
CA LEU A 241 0.44 14.81 12.86
C LEU A 241 1.48 15.30 11.84
N PHE A 242 2.74 14.84 11.94
CA PHE A 242 3.78 15.12 10.95
C PHE A 242 3.37 14.66 9.57
N ALA A 243 2.89 13.42 9.43
CA ALA A 243 2.40 12.92 8.15
C ALA A 243 1.27 13.79 7.56
N MET A 244 0.33 14.23 8.40
CA MET A 244 -0.73 15.14 7.94
C MET A 244 -0.21 16.53 7.55
N VAL A 245 0.71 17.11 8.32
CA VAL A 245 1.27 18.44 8.07
C VAL A 245 2.13 18.41 6.81
N PHE A 246 3.08 17.48 6.74
CA PHE A 246 4.04 17.35 5.64
C PHE A 246 3.35 16.94 4.33
N SER A 247 2.24 16.19 4.36
CA SER A 247 1.46 15.83 3.15
C SER A 247 1.07 17.00 2.22
N ARG A 248 1.19 18.24 2.69
CA ARG A 248 0.95 19.45 1.89
C ARG A 248 2.04 19.76 0.86
N TRP A 249 3.28 19.37 1.13
CA TRP A 249 4.44 19.70 0.29
C TRP A 249 5.40 18.52 0.09
N ASN A 250 5.17 17.42 0.80
CA ASN A 250 6.00 16.23 0.78
C ASN A 250 5.53 15.25 -0.33
N ASP A 251 5.52 15.74 -1.57
CA ASP A 251 5.23 14.91 -2.73
C ASP A 251 6.54 14.38 -3.33
N ASN A 252 6.77 13.08 -3.17
CA ASN A 252 7.94 12.37 -3.69
C ASN A 252 7.69 11.77 -5.09
N HIS A 253 6.50 11.95 -5.67
CA HIS A 253 6.10 11.33 -6.94
C HIS A 253 6.58 12.11 -8.17
N GLY A 254 7.89 12.38 -8.21
CA GLY A 254 8.55 13.06 -9.34
C GLY A 254 8.82 12.12 -10.51
N LEU A 255 8.65 12.63 -11.74
CA LEU A 255 9.02 11.91 -12.96
C LEU A 255 10.55 11.79 -13.06
N ARG A 256 11.07 10.62 -13.48
CA ARG A 256 12.49 10.46 -13.81
C ARG A 256 12.77 11.01 -15.21
N VAL A 257 13.22 12.26 -15.21
CA VAL A 257 13.67 12.97 -16.39
C VAL A 257 15.16 12.68 -16.62
N LEU A 258 15.56 12.64 -17.89
CA LEU A 258 16.95 12.58 -18.33
C LEU A 258 17.44 13.99 -18.65
N ASP A 259 18.66 14.31 -18.25
CA ASP A 259 19.33 15.60 -18.52
C ASP A 259 19.69 15.72 -20.00
N SER A 260 18.67 15.93 -20.83
CA SER A 260 18.78 16.07 -22.28
C SER A 260 17.67 16.95 -22.84
N THR A 261 18.00 17.67 -23.91
CA THR A 261 17.03 18.52 -24.62
C THR A 261 15.92 17.67 -25.19
N LYS A 262 14.67 18.14 -25.09
CA LYS A 262 13.53 17.42 -25.65
C LYS A 262 13.67 17.27 -27.17
N THR A 263 13.21 16.14 -27.69
CA THR A 263 13.15 15.91 -29.13
C THR A 263 12.03 16.74 -29.72
N VAL A 264 12.27 17.42 -30.85
CA VAL A 264 11.20 18.07 -31.62
C VAL A 264 10.34 16.99 -32.25
N LYS A 265 9.05 16.95 -31.90
CA LYS A 265 8.12 15.95 -32.42
C LYS A 265 7.55 16.39 -33.77
N PRO A 266 7.47 15.49 -34.77
CA PRO A 266 6.79 15.78 -36.03
C PRO A 266 5.29 16.03 -35.79
N ALA A 267 4.67 16.76 -36.72
CA ALA A 267 3.22 16.87 -36.74
C ALA A 267 2.58 15.51 -37.09
N PHE A 268 1.32 15.29 -36.69
CA PHE A 268 0.65 14.02 -37.00
C PHE A 268 0.56 13.74 -38.49
N LYS A 269 0.18 14.76 -39.28
CA LYS A 269 0.10 14.65 -40.72
C LYS A 269 1.47 14.31 -41.35
N GLU A 270 2.53 14.97 -40.89
CA GLU A 270 3.91 14.71 -41.35
C GLU A 270 4.33 13.27 -41.06
N GLN A 271 4.13 12.81 -39.82
CA GLN A 271 4.43 11.43 -39.42
C GLN A 271 3.64 10.40 -40.25
N PHE A 272 2.39 10.69 -40.60
CA PHE A 272 1.56 9.82 -41.43
C PHE A 272 2.02 9.81 -42.89
N ASP A 273 2.28 10.99 -43.47
CA ASP A 273 2.75 11.14 -44.84
C ASP A 273 4.11 10.43 -45.04
N ASP A 274 5.01 10.52 -44.07
CA ASP A 274 6.30 9.84 -44.08
C ASP A 274 6.16 8.31 -43.98
N TRP A 275 5.34 7.82 -43.05
CA TRP A 275 5.05 6.39 -42.93
C TRP A 275 4.43 5.86 -44.23
N TYR A 276 3.43 6.55 -44.78
CA TYR A 276 2.76 6.16 -46.02
C TYR A 276 3.73 6.13 -47.20
N SER A 277 4.60 7.14 -47.33
CA SER A 277 5.63 7.22 -48.36
C SER A 277 6.61 6.04 -48.26
N ALA A 278 7.04 5.68 -47.06
CA ALA A 278 7.89 4.51 -46.83
C ALA A 278 7.19 3.18 -47.18
N ARG A 279 5.88 3.05 -46.93
CA ARG A 279 5.12 1.87 -47.34
C ARG A 279 4.97 1.76 -48.86
N ARG A 280 4.71 2.88 -49.53
CA ARG A 280 4.60 2.97 -50.99
C ARG A 280 5.92 2.63 -51.69
N SER A 281 7.06 3.08 -51.15
CA SER A 281 8.37 2.79 -51.73
C SER A 281 8.75 1.30 -51.62
N ILE A 282 8.39 0.63 -50.51
CA ILE A 282 8.63 -0.80 -50.31
C ILE A 282 7.67 -1.66 -51.14
N ASN A 283 6.43 -1.21 -51.36
CA ASN A 283 5.41 -1.95 -52.11
C ASN A 283 4.85 -1.14 -53.29
N PRO A 284 5.66 -0.77 -54.30
CA PRO A 284 5.22 0.12 -55.38
C PRO A 284 4.09 -0.48 -56.23
N GLN A 285 4.05 -1.81 -56.32
CA GLN A 285 3.08 -2.57 -57.12
C GLN A 285 1.73 -2.77 -56.43
N LYS A 286 1.61 -2.52 -55.12
CA LYS A 286 0.32 -2.64 -54.42
C LYS A 286 -0.54 -1.43 -54.74
N SER A 287 -1.76 -1.65 -55.23
CA SER A 287 -2.74 -0.58 -55.46
C SER A 287 -3.31 0.01 -54.16
N LYS A 288 -3.26 -0.75 -53.06
CA LYS A 288 -3.69 -0.32 -51.72
C LYS A 288 -2.63 -0.69 -50.68
N ILE A 289 -2.33 0.26 -49.79
CA ILE A 289 -1.45 0.05 -48.63
C ILE A 289 -2.35 -0.23 -47.42
N PRO A 290 -2.21 -1.37 -46.72
CA PRO A 290 -2.93 -1.63 -45.48
C PRO A 290 -2.56 -0.60 -44.41
N LEU A 291 -3.57 -0.05 -43.73
CA LEU A 291 -3.39 0.83 -42.58
C LEU A 291 -3.95 0.12 -41.35
N ILE A 292 -3.06 -0.32 -40.46
CA ILE A 292 -3.45 -0.96 -39.20
C ILE A 292 -3.28 0.04 -38.05
N VAL A 293 -4.32 0.15 -37.24
CA VAL A 293 -4.31 0.88 -35.97
C VAL A 293 -4.82 -0.06 -34.89
N VAL A 294 -4.12 -0.10 -33.76
CA VAL A 294 -4.47 -0.94 -32.61
C VAL A 294 -4.99 -0.07 -31.48
N ALA A 295 -6.10 -0.48 -30.88
CA ALA A 295 -6.59 0.07 -29.62
C ALA A 295 -6.40 -0.96 -28.50
N ALA A 296 -5.63 -0.62 -27.47
CA ALA A 296 -5.32 -1.50 -26.34
C ALA A 296 -5.87 -0.94 -25.02
N GLU A 297 -6.75 -1.71 -24.37
CA GLU A 297 -7.37 -1.31 -23.12
C GLU A 297 -6.41 -1.34 -21.92
N GLY A 298 -6.83 -0.68 -20.84
CA GLY A 298 -6.15 -0.75 -19.55
C GLY A 298 -6.60 -1.96 -18.72
N GLY A 299 -5.74 -2.41 -17.81
CA GLY A 299 -6.05 -3.54 -16.93
C GLY A 299 -4.84 -4.05 -16.15
N GLY A 300 -3.93 -3.15 -15.78
CA GLY A 300 -2.68 -3.49 -15.09
C GLY A 300 -1.81 -4.47 -15.89
N ILE A 301 -1.06 -5.32 -15.17
CA ILE A 301 -0.10 -6.24 -15.80
C ILE A 301 -0.77 -7.27 -16.73
N ARG A 302 -2.03 -7.66 -16.46
CA ARG A 302 -2.79 -8.57 -17.33
C ARG A 302 -3.01 -7.97 -18.72
N ALA A 303 -3.41 -6.70 -18.78
CA ALA A 303 -3.58 -6.00 -20.05
C ALA A 303 -2.24 -5.80 -20.78
N ALA A 304 -1.16 -5.57 -20.03
CA ALA A 304 0.18 -5.49 -20.61
C ALA A 304 0.58 -6.82 -21.27
N TYR A 305 0.44 -7.93 -20.54
CA TYR A 305 0.74 -9.28 -21.02
C TYR A 305 -0.08 -9.62 -22.27
N TRP A 306 -1.38 -9.38 -22.24
CA TRP A 306 -2.27 -9.64 -23.36
C TRP A 306 -1.92 -8.79 -24.59
N THR A 307 -1.74 -7.48 -24.40
CA THR A 307 -1.41 -6.55 -25.50
C THR A 307 -0.09 -6.92 -26.16
N ALA A 308 0.98 -7.12 -25.36
CA ALA A 308 2.28 -7.49 -25.89
C ALA A 308 2.23 -8.87 -26.58
N GLY A 309 1.60 -9.86 -25.93
CA GLY A 309 1.53 -11.22 -26.43
C GLY A 309 0.75 -11.34 -27.75
N VAL A 310 -0.38 -10.64 -27.90
CA VAL A 310 -1.17 -10.65 -29.13
C VAL A 310 -0.41 -9.97 -30.27
N LEU A 311 0.11 -8.76 -30.06
CA LEU A 311 0.86 -8.03 -31.09
C LEU A 311 2.10 -8.80 -31.54
N ALA A 312 2.84 -9.33 -30.58
CA ALA A 312 4.02 -10.12 -30.84
C ALA A 312 3.69 -11.44 -31.56
N ARG A 313 2.60 -12.12 -31.21
CA ARG A 313 2.15 -13.32 -31.91
C ARG A 313 1.76 -13.04 -33.36
N ILE A 314 1.08 -11.92 -33.61
CA ILE A 314 0.74 -11.52 -34.98
C ILE A 314 2.02 -11.24 -35.76
N GLN A 315 2.97 -10.49 -35.18
CA GLN A 315 4.27 -10.22 -35.81
C GLN A 315 5.06 -11.51 -36.11
N ASP A 316 5.12 -12.45 -35.16
CA ASP A 316 5.81 -13.74 -35.33
C ASP A 316 5.19 -14.59 -36.45
N LYS A 317 3.89 -14.43 -36.73
CA LYS A 317 3.17 -15.16 -37.80
C LYS A 317 3.12 -14.40 -39.11
N VAL A 318 3.22 -13.07 -39.06
CA VAL A 318 3.08 -12.17 -40.19
C VAL A 318 4.23 -11.16 -40.10
N PRO A 319 5.43 -11.47 -40.65
CA PRO A 319 6.62 -10.64 -40.45
C PRO A 319 6.49 -9.19 -40.94
N HIS A 320 5.56 -8.90 -41.85
CA HIS A 320 5.28 -7.55 -42.35
C HIS A 320 4.20 -6.80 -41.53
N PHE A 321 3.67 -7.38 -40.44
CA PHE A 321 2.64 -6.75 -39.63
C PHE A 321 3.08 -5.40 -39.04
N SER A 322 4.26 -5.34 -38.43
CA SER A 322 4.84 -4.11 -37.86
C SER A 322 5.02 -3.00 -38.90
N SER A 323 5.30 -3.37 -40.14
CA SER A 323 5.35 -2.43 -41.27
C SER A 323 3.98 -1.81 -41.54
N ASP A 324 2.92 -2.61 -41.57
CA ASP A 324 1.55 -2.14 -41.84
C ASP A 324 0.86 -1.51 -40.60
N LEU A 325 1.49 -1.60 -39.43
CA LEU A 325 1.02 -1.02 -38.17
C LEU A 325 1.49 0.43 -38.02
N PHE A 326 0.57 1.36 -38.29
CA PHE A 326 0.86 2.79 -38.17
C PHE A 326 0.89 3.25 -36.71
N ALA A 327 -0.10 2.84 -35.90
CA ALA A 327 -0.28 3.38 -34.56
C ALA A 327 -0.85 2.39 -33.55
N ILE A 328 -0.44 2.55 -32.29
CA ILE A 328 -1.05 1.89 -31.13
C ILE A 328 -1.56 2.96 -30.17
N SER A 329 -2.88 3.07 -30.04
CA SER A 329 -3.55 3.82 -28.99
C SER A 329 -3.79 2.93 -27.80
N SER A 330 -3.27 3.28 -26.63
CA SER A 330 -3.32 2.40 -25.46
C SER A 330 -3.58 3.15 -24.16
N VAL A 331 -4.02 2.43 -23.12
CA VAL A 331 -4.29 2.99 -21.79
C VAL A 331 -3.60 2.14 -20.71
N SER A 332 -2.97 2.78 -19.72
CA SER A 332 -2.46 2.11 -18.50
C SER A 332 -1.63 0.85 -18.80
N GLY A 333 -2.07 -0.33 -18.37
CA GLY A 333 -1.40 -1.61 -18.64
C GLY A 333 -1.20 -1.91 -20.13
N GLY A 334 -2.17 -1.59 -20.99
CA GLY A 334 -2.02 -1.75 -22.43
C GLY A 334 -0.86 -0.92 -23.01
N SER A 335 -0.54 0.23 -22.41
CA SER A 335 0.61 1.05 -22.80
C SER A 335 1.94 0.38 -22.46
N LEU A 336 2.04 -0.30 -21.31
CA LEU A 336 3.23 -1.11 -21.00
C LEU A 336 3.40 -2.24 -22.02
N GLY A 337 2.32 -2.93 -22.38
CA GLY A 337 2.35 -4.00 -23.38
C GLY A 337 2.74 -3.50 -24.78
N ALA A 338 2.18 -2.36 -25.21
CA ALA A 338 2.53 -1.71 -26.46
C ALA A 338 4.01 -1.33 -26.50
N ALA A 339 4.56 -0.80 -25.40
CA ALA A 339 5.97 -0.48 -25.34
C ALA A 339 6.90 -1.68 -25.34
N VAL A 340 6.57 -2.77 -24.64
CA VAL A 340 7.34 -4.02 -24.72
C VAL A 340 7.42 -4.48 -26.17
N PHE A 341 6.28 -4.54 -26.87
CA PHE A 341 6.24 -4.91 -28.28
C PHE A 341 7.08 -3.97 -29.16
N SER A 342 6.88 -2.66 -29.06
CA SER A 342 7.64 -1.67 -29.84
C SER A 342 9.14 -1.69 -29.52
N SER A 343 9.52 -2.01 -28.28
CA SER A 343 10.92 -2.10 -27.88
C SER A 343 11.57 -3.35 -28.49
N LEU A 344 10.87 -4.49 -28.52
CA LEU A 344 11.37 -5.70 -29.19
C LEU A 344 11.58 -5.46 -30.69
N LEU A 345 10.66 -4.74 -31.34
CA LEU A 345 10.86 -4.31 -32.72
C LEU A 345 12.07 -3.38 -32.89
N ALA A 346 12.28 -2.46 -31.94
CA ALA A 346 13.42 -1.53 -31.95
C ALA A 346 14.77 -2.22 -31.77
N GLU A 347 14.81 -3.39 -31.12
CA GLU A 347 16.00 -4.25 -31.05
C GLU A 347 16.23 -5.07 -32.34
N GLY A 348 15.40 -4.88 -33.37
CA GLY A 348 15.53 -5.57 -34.65
C GLY A 348 15.05 -7.02 -34.61
N MET A 349 14.31 -7.41 -33.58
CA MET A 349 13.75 -8.76 -33.48
C MET A 349 12.69 -9.01 -34.55
N SER A 350 12.78 -10.16 -35.21
CA SER A 350 11.86 -10.58 -36.27
C SER A 350 11.14 -11.89 -35.98
N ASP A 351 11.59 -12.67 -35.00
CA ASP A 351 10.98 -13.93 -34.55
C ASP A 351 10.96 -14.06 -33.02
N LYS A 352 10.05 -14.91 -32.54
CA LYS A 352 9.88 -15.24 -31.11
C LYS A 352 9.57 -14.03 -30.21
N LEU A 353 9.07 -12.94 -30.76
CA LEU A 353 8.71 -11.76 -29.98
C LEU A 353 7.71 -12.13 -28.88
N GLN A 354 6.78 -13.06 -29.13
CA GLN A 354 5.79 -13.45 -28.13
C GLN A 354 6.45 -14.08 -26.91
N GLN A 355 7.50 -14.88 -27.12
CA GLN A 355 8.23 -15.55 -26.06
C GLN A 355 8.98 -14.52 -25.20
N HIS A 356 9.70 -13.59 -25.83
CA HIS A 356 10.41 -12.53 -25.11
C HIS A 356 9.44 -11.60 -24.38
N ALA A 357 8.35 -11.17 -25.03
CA ALA A 357 7.32 -10.35 -24.40
C ALA A 357 6.70 -11.04 -23.18
N SER A 358 6.41 -12.34 -23.28
CA SER A 358 5.89 -13.12 -22.16
C SER A 358 6.90 -13.16 -21.02
N ARG A 359 8.17 -13.47 -21.27
CA ARG A 359 9.20 -13.55 -20.22
C ARG A 359 9.46 -12.21 -19.54
N ILE A 360 9.47 -11.11 -20.29
CA ILE A 360 9.58 -9.77 -19.73
C ILE A 360 8.40 -9.47 -18.80
N LEU A 361 7.18 -9.91 -19.12
CA LEU A 361 5.98 -9.55 -18.36
C LEU A 361 5.55 -10.59 -17.30
N ASP A 362 6.24 -11.74 -17.21
CA ASP A 362 5.96 -12.83 -16.24
C ASP A 362 6.62 -12.61 -14.87
N GLU A 363 7.47 -11.59 -14.74
CA GLU A 363 8.14 -11.24 -13.47
C GLU A 363 7.17 -10.65 -12.42
N ASP A 364 7.51 -10.77 -11.13
CA ASP A 364 6.72 -10.24 -10.02
C ASP A 364 6.98 -8.73 -9.82
N PHE A 365 6.18 -7.91 -10.50
CA PHE A 365 6.22 -6.44 -10.35
C PHE A 365 5.46 -5.90 -9.13
N LEU A 366 4.71 -6.76 -8.43
CA LEU A 366 3.92 -6.37 -7.26
C LEU A 366 4.77 -6.41 -5.98
N ALA A 367 5.63 -7.43 -5.83
CA ALA A 367 6.57 -7.54 -4.72
C ALA A 367 7.40 -6.25 -4.47
N PRO A 368 8.11 -5.67 -5.46
CA PRO A 368 8.90 -4.46 -5.24
C PRO A 368 8.03 -3.23 -4.92
N ALA A 369 6.83 -3.16 -5.50
CA ALA A 369 5.86 -2.11 -5.18
C ALA A 369 5.42 -2.16 -3.71
N ILE A 370 5.10 -3.36 -3.21
CA ILE A 370 4.72 -3.58 -1.81
C ILE A 370 5.89 -3.27 -0.87
N ALA A 371 7.10 -3.77 -1.21
CA ALA A 371 8.30 -3.51 -0.42
C ALA A 371 8.56 -2.00 -0.30
N ALA A 372 8.59 -1.27 -1.41
CA ALA A 372 8.81 0.17 -1.40
C ALA A 372 7.67 0.93 -0.71
N TRP A 373 6.41 0.50 -0.89
CA TRP A 373 5.26 1.13 -0.23
C TRP A 373 5.32 1.01 1.29
N LEU A 374 5.56 -0.19 1.81
CA LEU A 374 5.55 -0.46 3.25
C LEU A 374 6.85 -0.07 3.94
N THR A 375 7.90 0.31 3.20
CA THR A 375 9.18 0.75 3.77
C THR A 375 9.45 2.21 3.42
N GLY A 376 10.18 2.47 2.32
CA GLY A 376 10.62 3.80 1.91
C GLY A 376 9.49 4.81 1.79
N ASP A 377 8.42 4.48 1.05
CA ASP A 377 7.32 5.41 0.78
C ASP A 377 6.48 5.70 2.03
N MET A 378 6.40 4.74 2.96
CA MET A 378 5.78 4.94 4.27
C MET A 378 6.61 5.87 5.15
N LEU A 379 7.94 5.67 5.19
CA LEU A 379 8.87 6.56 5.89
C LEU A 379 8.84 7.97 5.29
N GLN A 380 8.71 8.08 3.97
CA GLN A 380 8.60 9.36 3.31
C GLN A 380 7.50 10.21 3.94
N ARG A 381 6.34 9.62 4.30
CA ARG A 381 5.20 10.37 4.85
C ARG A 381 5.54 11.13 6.13
N ILE A 382 6.49 10.67 6.94
CA ILE A 382 6.89 11.35 8.18
C ILE A 382 8.07 12.31 8.03
N LEU A 383 8.66 12.42 6.83
CA LEU A 383 9.74 13.36 6.54
C LEU A 383 9.20 14.74 6.09
N PRO A 384 9.86 15.85 6.47
CA PRO A 384 9.42 17.19 6.10
C PRO A 384 9.75 17.58 4.65
N PHE A 385 10.60 16.84 3.94
CA PHE A 385 11.02 17.11 2.56
C PHE A 385 10.93 15.84 1.70
N PRO A 386 10.57 15.97 0.41
CA PRO A 386 10.44 14.84 -0.50
C PRO A 386 11.81 14.24 -0.83
N ILE A 387 11.93 12.91 -0.70
CA ILE A 387 13.09 12.16 -1.20
C ILE A 387 12.57 11.29 -2.35
N SER A 388 12.86 11.70 -3.58
CA SER A 388 12.37 11.00 -4.78
C SER A 388 12.81 9.54 -4.83
N TYR A 389 13.89 9.15 -4.15
CA TYR A 389 14.34 7.75 -4.10
C TYR A 389 13.38 6.84 -3.33
N LEU A 390 12.65 7.38 -2.34
CA LEU A 390 11.71 6.63 -1.50
C LEU A 390 10.35 6.41 -2.18
N ASP A 391 10.21 6.75 -3.46
CA ASP A 391 8.97 6.57 -4.20
C ASP A 391 8.78 5.13 -4.67
N ARG A 392 7.64 4.54 -4.28
CA ARG A 392 7.18 3.23 -4.75
C ARG A 392 7.03 3.14 -6.27
N SER A 393 6.74 4.25 -6.95
CA SER A 393 6.64 4.27 -8.42
C SER A 393 7.97 3.86 -9.06
N ARG A 394 9.10 4.36 -8.53
CA ARG A 394 10.45 4.06 -9.03
C ARG A 394 10.82 2.60 -8.81
N ALA A 395 10.34 1.98 -7.75
CA ALA A 395 10.54 0.55 -7.52
C ALA A 395 9.88 -0.28 -8.63
N ILE A 396 8.65 0.07 -9.02
CA ILE A 396 7.94 -0.56 -10.15
C ILE A 396 8.66 -0.29 -11.47
N GLU A 397 9.03 0.95 -11.77
CA GLU A 397 9.73 1.28 -13.02
C GLU A 397 11.05 0.53 -13.14
N ARG A 398 11.82 0.47 -12.05
CA ARG A 398 13.07 -0.28 -12.01
C ARG A 398 12.83 -1.78 -12.16
N SER A 399 11.72 -2.32 -11.66
CA SER A 399 11.38 -3.73 -11.85
C SER A 399 11.15 -4.06 -13.34
N TRP A 400 10.53 -3.16 -14.11
CA TRP A 400 10.40 -3.33 -15.57
C TRP A 400 11.75 -3.21 -16.29
N GLU A 401 12.57 -2.22 -15.90
CA GLU A 401 13.93 -2.08 -16.42
C GLU A 401 14.76 -3.35 -16.18
N LEU A 402 14.71 -3.91 -14.97
CA LEU A 402 15.44 -5.14 -14.62
C LEU A 402 14.90 -6.36 -15.37
N SER A 403 13.58 -6.46 -15.56
CA SER A 403 12.98 -7.56 -16.33
C SER A 403 13.41 -7.52 -17.79
N TRP A 404 13.35 -6.33 -18.42
CA TRP A 404 13.89 -6.11 -19.76
C TRP A 404 15.37 -6.49 -19.84
N GLN A 405 16.17 -5.99 -18.90
CA GLN A 405 17.61 -6.25 -18.84
C GLN A 405 17.93 -7.74 -18.74
N LYS A 406 17.16 -8.47 -17.91
CA LYS A 406 17.31 -9.91 -17.70
C LYS A 406 17.04 -10.69 -18.98
N GLU A 407 15.94 -10.38 -19.68
CA GLU A 407 15.57 -11.10 -20.90
C GLU A 407 16.45 -10.75 -22.10
N MET A 408 16.81 -9.47 -22.26
CA MET A 408 17.59 -8.99 -23.41
C MET A 408 19.11 -9.07 -23.18
N HIS A 409 19.55 -9.50 -21.99
CA HIS A 409 20.95 -9.59 -21.59
C HIS A 409 21.74 -8.29 -21.79
N THR A 410 21.10 -7.14 -21.59
CA THR A 410 21.71 -5.82 -21.81
C THR A 410 22.45 -5.32 -20.57
N SER A 411 23.44 -4.43 -20.75
CA SER A 411 23.94 -3.60 -19.65
C SER A 411 22.88 -2.57 -19.21
N ASP A 412 23.08 -1.92 -18.06
CA ASP A 412 22.21 -0.82 -17.62
C ASP A 412 22.19 0.37 -18.60
N THR A 413 23.30 0.59 -19.33
CA THR A 413 23.44 1.67 -20.32
C THR A 413 22.82 1.33 -21.67
N ALA A 414 22.71 0.04 -22.01
CA ALA A 414 22.05 -0.44 -23.22
C ALA A 414 20.56 -0.77 -23.00
N ASN A 415 20.03 -0.55 -21.80
CA ASN A 415 18.67 -0.92 -21.46
C ASN A 415 17.64 0.05 -22.06
N ARG A 416 16.84 -0.43 -23.02
CA ARG A 416 15.83 0.38 -23.71
C ARG A 416 14.79 1.00 -22.77
N PHE A 417 14.43 0.30 -21.69
CA PHE A 417 13.45 0.77 -20.71
C PHE A 417 13.98 1.89 -19.81
N SER A 418 15.29 1.97 -19.59
CA SER A 418 15.92 3.06 -18.82
C SER A 418 16.29 4.27 -19.69
N ASN A 419 16.32 4.11 -21.02
CA ASN A 419 16.61 5.15 -22.00
C ASN A 419 15.39 6.04 -22.30
N SER A 420 15.61 7.10 -23.08
CA SER A 420 14.54 8.01 -23.48
C SER A 420 13.48 7.26 -24.29
N PHE A 421 12.21 7.57 -24.05
CA PHE A 421 11.12 7.07 -24.90
C PHE A 421 11.34 7.36 -26.38
N ASP A 422 11.84 8.55 -26.71
CA ASP A 422 12.10 8.96 -28.10
C ASP A 422 13.16 8.08 -28.78
N ASP A 423 14.03 7.41 -28.00
CA ASP A 423 15.09 6.57 -28.53
C ASP A 423 14.56 5.29 -29.20
N LEU A 424 13.28 4.96 -29.01
CA LEU A 424 12.61 3.90 -29.77
C LEU A 424 12.67 4.19 -31.28
N TRP A 425 12.58 5.45 -31.71
CA TRP A 425 12.46 5.80 -33.14
C TRP A 425 13.76 6.27 -33.81
N LYS A 426 14.89 6.38 -33.08
CA LYS A 426 16.14 6.96 -33.60
C LYS A 426 16.65 6.36 -34.92
N ASN A 427 16.48 5.06 -35.12
CA ASN A 427 16.93 4.32 -36.31
C ASN A 427 15.76 3.70 -37.09
N ASN A 428 14.55 4.27 -36.97
CA ASN A 428 13.34 3.73 -37.57
C ASN A 428 13.15 4.19 -39.03
N HIS A 429 14.19 4.05 -39.87
CA HIS A 429 14.20 4.55 -41.25
C HIS A 429 13.09 3.95 -42.12
N GLU A 430 12.72 2.71 -41.83
CA GLU A 430 11.60 2.03 -42.49
C GLU A 430 10.28 2.20 -41.75
N TYR A 431 10.15 3.01 -40.70
CA TYR A 431 8.87 3.18 -39.99
C TYR A 431 8.22 1.85 -39.53
N ARG A 432 9.03 0.85 -39.15
CA ARG A 432 8.57 -0.46 -38.63
C ARG A 432 8.08 -0.37 -37.19
N ILE A 433 8.51 0.65 -36.46
CA ILE A 433 8.07 0.89 -35.09
C ILE A 433 6.85 1.81 -35.14
N PRO A 434 5.69 1.37 -34.63
CA PRO A 434 4.46 2.14 -34.72
C PRO A 434 4.54 3.40 -33.88
N SER A 435 3.76 4.43 -34.25
CA SER A 435 3.56 5.58 -33.38
C SER A 435 2.75 5.15 -32.15
N LEU A 436 3.21 5.59 -30.98
CA LEU A 436 2.60 5.21 -29.70
C LEU A 436 1.78 6.38 -29.16
N PHE A 437 0.53 6.12 -28.79
CA PHE A 437 -0.37 7.08 -28.16
C PHE A 437 -0.80 6.51 -26.82
N PHE A 438 -0.06 6.85 -25.77
CA PHE A 438 -0.39 6.41 -24.42
C PHE A 438 -1.35 7.40 -23.78
N ASN A 439 -2.58 6.96 -23.57
CA ASN A 439 -3.65 7.77 -23.03
C ASN A 439 -3.68 7.66 -21.51
N GLY A 440 -3.78 8.81 -20.86
CA GLY A 440 -3.89 8.97 -19.42
C GLY A 440 -4.93 10.03 -19.07
N THR A 441 -5.15 10.19 -17.78
CA THR A 441 -6.10 11.18 -17.26
C THR A 441 -5.36 12.19 -16.41
N TRP A 442 -5.54 13.46 -16.70
CA TRP A 442 -5.17 14.52 -15.77
C TRP A 442 -6.20 14.51 -14.64
N VAL A 443 -5.87 13.81 -13.55
CA VAL A 443 -6.77 13.53 -12.42
C VAL A 443 -7.44 14.79 -11.87
N GLU A 444 -6.72 15.92 -11.84
CA GLU A 444 -7.24 17.17 -11.28
C GLU A 444 -8.19 17.92 -12.20
N LYS A 445 -7.97 17.85 -13.52
CA LYS A 445 -8.77 18.58 -14.52
C LYS A 445 -9.79 17.71 -15.23
N GLY A 446 -9.74 16.39 -15.05
CA GLY A 446 -10.56 15.43 -15.80
C GLY A 446 -10.32 15.46 -17.31
N ARG A 447 -9.14 15.94 -17.74
CA ARG A 447 -8.77 16.08 -19.15
C ARG A 447 -7.92 14.90 -19.61
N ARG A 448 -7.94 14.61 -20.91
CA ARG A 448 -7.11 13.55 -21.50
C ARG A 448 -5.67 14.04 -21.64
N LEU A 449 -4.72 13.25 -21.19
CA LEU A 449 -3.29 13.43 -21.45
C LEU A 449 -2.86 12.34 -22.43
N ILE A 450 -2.14 12.73 -23.48
CA ILE A 450 -1.59 11.79 -24.45
C ILE A 450 -0.08 11.97 -24.48
N THR A 451 0.62 10.85 -24.26
CA THR A 451 2.06 10.76 -24.42
C THR A 451 2.35 10.06 -25.74
N SER A 452 3.05 10.75 -26.64
CA SER A 452 3.34 10.24 -27.99
C SER A 452 4.68 10.72 -28.53
N ASN A 453 5.21 10.01 -29.54
CA ASN A 453 6.31 10.45 -30.40
C ASN A 453 5.86 11.54 -31.39
N VAL A 454 4.56 11.70 -31.58
CA VAL A 454 3.94 12.71 -32.44
C VAL A 454 3.47 13.89 -31.59
N ARG A 455 3.50 15.10 -32.16
CA ARG A 455 2.96 16.30 -31.52
C ARG A 455 1.44 16.19 -31.36
N ILE A 456 0.95 16.37 -30.13
CA ILE A 456 -0.49 16.39 -29.85
C ILE A 456 -1.00 17.83 -29.92
N ASP A 457 -1.59 18.20 -31.06
CA ASP A 457 -2.23 19.51 -31.27
C ASP A 457 -3.71 19.45 -30.85
N PRO A 458 -4.20 20.36 -29.98
CA PRO A 458 -5.61 20.41 -29.59
C PRO A 458 -6.61 20.57 -30.75
N LYS A 459 -6.19 21.08 -31.91
CA LYS A 459 -7.01 21.17 -33.13
C LYS A 459 -7.29 19.81 -33.76
N GLU A 460 -6.31 18.90 -33.69
CA GLU A 460 -6.40 17.54 -34.24
C GLU A 460 -6.91 16.55 -33.16
N PHE A 461 -6.39 16.68 -31.95
CA PHE A 461 -6.74 15.85 -30.79
C PHE A 461 -7.59 16.64 -29.80
N GLN A 462 -8.90 16.65 -30.04
CA GLN A 462 -9.86 17.35 -29.18
C GLN A 462 -9.70 16.94 -27.71
N ASP A 463 -9.71 17.93 -26.81
CA ASP A 463 -9.61 17.77 -25.35
C ASP A 463 -8.41 16.93 -24.87
N ALA A 464 -7.35 16.83 -25.67
CA ALA A 464 -6.11 16.16 -25.32
C ALA A 464 -4.96 17.15 -25.09
N TYR A 465 -4.09 16.82 -24.14
CA TYR A 465 -2.88 17.57 -23.83
C TYR A 465 -1.64 16.69 -24.00
N ASP A 466 -0.56 17.27 -24.52
CA ASP A 466 0.75 16.59 -24.59
C ASP A 466 1.44 16.64 -23.23
N ILE A 467 1.87 15.49 -22.72
CA ILE A 467 2.61 15.42 -21.44
C ILE A 467 3.92 16.21 -21.49
N ASP A 468 4.57 16.28 -22.65
CA ASP A 468 5.88 16.89 -22.78
C ASP A 468 5.83 18.40 -22.69
N GLN A 469 4.64 19.02 -22.72
CA GLN A 469 4.49 20.43 -22.38
C GLN A 469 4.70 20.71 -20.88
N TYR A 470 4.66 19.67 -20.03
CA TYR A 470 4.68 19.77 -18.57
C TYR A 470 5.91 19.14 -17.91
N THR A 471 6.90 18.70 -18.70
CA THR A 471 8.17 18.15 -18.20
C THR A 471 9.33 19.07 -18.56
N GLU A 472 10.49 18.94 -17.92
CA GLU A 472 11.65 19.81 -18.21
C GLU A 472 12.67 19.18 -19.18
N GLY A 473 12.63 17.85 -19.36
CA GLY A 473 13.54 17.11 -20.24
C GLY A 473 12.91 15.83 -20.78
N LYS A 474 13.72 14.96 -21.40
CA LYS A 474 13.24 13.66 -21.90
C LYS A 474 12.85 12.73 -20.76
N ILE A 475 11.79 11.96 -20.94
CA ILE A 475 11.29 11.02 -19.94
C ILE A 475 11.73 9.61 -20.34
N ARG A 476 12.16 8.81 -19.36
CA ARG A 476 12.46 7.40 -19.58
C ARG A 476 11.25 6.64 -20.09
N LEU A 477 11.47 5.63 -20.92
CA LEU A 477 10.40 4.76 -21.38
C LEU A 477 9.64 4.16 -20.19
N SER A 478 10.34 3.60 -19.20
CA SER A 478 9.77 3.03 -17.96
C SER A 478 8.90 4.01 -17.17
N THR A 479 9.23 5.31 -17.17
CA THR A 479 8.51 6.34 -16.43
C THR A 479 7.25 6.82 -17.15
N ARG A 480 7.23 6.84 -18.50
CA ARG A 480 6.10 7.37 -19.28
C ARG A 480 4.79 6.63 -19.05
N PHE A 481 4.83 5.34 -18.67
CA PHE A 481 3.63 4.57 -18.32
C PHE A 481 2.98 5.06 -17.02
N ILE A 482 3.79 5.42 -16.03
CA ILE A 482 3.32 5.83 -14.70
C ILE A 482 2.95 7.31 -14.68
N ALA A 483 3.63 8.13 -15.49
CA ALA A 483 3.34 9.56 -15.61
C ALA A 483 1.86 9.84 -15.92
N LEU A 484 1.21 8.93 -16.66
CA LEU A 484 -0.21 8.98 -17.04
C LEU A 484 -1.19 8.71 -15.88
N LEU A 485 -0.72 8.10 -14.79
CA LEU A 485 -1.49 7.86 -13.56
C LEU A 485 -1.26 8.96 -12.50
N VAL A 486 -0.15 9.68 -12.58
CA VAL A 486 0.43 10.42 -11.44
C VAL A 486 0.40 11.93 -11.61
N LEU A 487 0.04 12.48 -12.78
CA LEU A 487 0.00 13.93 -13.01
C LEU A 487 -1.00 14.65 -12.08
N ARG A 488 -0.52 14.98 -10.89
CA ARG A 488 -1.06 15.90 -9.90
C ARG A 488 -0.22 17.17 -10.00
N ILE A 489 -0.64 18.10 -10.85
CA ILE A 489 -0.13 19.46 -10.84
C ILE A 489 -0.84 20.20 -9.71
N LEU A 490 -0.28 20.07 -8.51
CA LEU A 490 -0.35 21.05 -7.41
C LEU A 490 -1.64 21.89 -7.34
N VAL A 491 -2.81 21.29 -7.13
CA VAL A 491 -3.97 22.04 -6.61
C VAL A 491 -4.31 21.63 -5.19
N ARG A 492 -3.91 22.49 -4.25
CA ARG A 492 -4.08 22.46 -2.77
C ARG A 492 -5.49 22.10 -2.23
N ARG A 493 -6.53 21.95 -3.06
CA ARG A 493 -7.95 21.91 -2.63
C ARG A 493 -8.53 20.51 -2.37
N GLY A 494 -8.12 19.47 -3.09
CA GLY A 494 -8.72 18.12 -2.96
C GLY A 494 -8.40 17.40 -1.65
N GLN A 495 -7.30 17.75 -0.99
CA GLN A 495 -6.87 17.10 0.24
C GLN A 495 -7.75 17.45 1.46
N LEU A 496 -8.58 18.51 1.40
CA LEU A 496 -9.33 19.01 2.56
C LEU A 496 -10.45 18.05 3.04
N ILE A 497 -11.11 17.33 2.12
CA ILE A 497 -12.27 16.49 2.44
C ILE A 497 -11.85 15.20 3.16
N MET A 498 -10.79 14.56 2.68
CA MET A 498 -10.19 13.39 3.33
C MET A 498 -9.57 13.77 4.70
N ARG A 499 -9.02 14.98 4.80
CA ARG A 499 -8.50 15.57 6.06
C ARG A 499 -9.58 15.78 7.12
N CYS A 500 -10.80 16.15 6.75
CA CYS A 500 -11.92 16.28 7.71
C CYS A 500 -12.40 14.92 8.24
N ALA A 501 -12.43 13.88 7.41
CA ALA A 501 -12.79 12.53 7.84
C ALA A 501 -11.77 11.96 8.84
N LEU A 502 -10.47 12.12 8.57
CA LEU A 502 -9.39 11.68 9.48
C LEU A 502 -9.30 12.51 10.76
N LEU A 503 -9.56 13.83 10.71
CA LEU A 503 -9.64 14.65 11.92
C LEU A 503 -10.77 14.16 12.86
N THR A 504 -11.87 13.65 12.29
CA THR A 504 -13.00 13.13 13.07
C THR A 504 -12.62 11.84 13.80
N VAL A 505 -11.82 10.97 13.17
CA VAL A 505 -11.25 9.76 13.80
C VAL A 505 -10.23 10.13 14.89
N VAL A 506 -9.40 11.15 14.67
CA VAL A 506 -8.44 11.65 15.68
C VAL A 506 -9.14 12.32 16.86
N ILE A 507 -10.23 13.03 16.63
CA ILE A 507 -11.04 13.64 17.70
C ILE A 507 -11.72 12.56 18.57
N LEU A 508 -12.07 11.40 17.99
CA LEU A 508 -12.54 10.23 18.74
C LEU A 508 -11.45 9.57 19.61
N ILE A 509 -10.17 9.92 19.41
CA ILE A 509 -9.00 9.39 20.15
C ILE A 509 -8.54 10.35 21.28
N ILE A 510 -9.13 11.55 21.39
CA ILE A 510 -8.84 12.50 22.49
C ILE A 510 -9.38 11.92 23.81
N PRO A 511 -8.59 11.93 24.90
CA PRO A 511 -8.88 11.13 26.09
C PRO A 511 -10.17 11.55 26.78
N VAL A 512 -10.95 10.51 27.14
CA VAL A 512 -12.15 10.41 27.98
C VAL A 512 -12.11 11.25 29.28
N ARG A 513 -10.98 11.87 29.63
CA ARG A 513 -10.76 12.71 30.82
C ARG A 513 -11.68 13.93 30.89
N ARG A 514 -12.03 14.58 29.77
CA ARG A 514 -12.98 15.74 29.78
C ARG A 514 -14.44 15.31 29.96
N LEU A 515 -14.81 14.12 29.48
CA LEU A 515 -16.13 13.51 29.75
C LEU A 515 -16.22 13.05 31.22
N HIS A 516 -15.11 12.56 31.78
CA HIS A 516 -15.02 12.10 33.17
C HIS A 516 -15.33 13.19 34.20
N MET A 517 -14.75 14.39 34.06
CA MET A 517 -15.00 15.50 35.01
C MET A 517 -16.45 15.99 34.97
N LYS A 518 -17.04 16.10 33.77
CA LYS A 518 -18.44 16.52 33.62
C LYS A 518 -19.45 15.47 34.07
N PHE A 519 -19.12 14.18 33.91
CA PHE A 519 -19.97 13.09 34.38
C PHE A 519 -19.98 13.01 35.91
N LEU A 520 -18.82 13.22 36.56
CA LEU A 520 -18.71 13.30 38.03
C LEU A 520 -19.43 14.53 38.60
N GLU A 521 -19.34 15.67 37.91
CA GLU A 521 -20.05 16.90 38.30
C GLU A 521 -21.58 16.73 38.20
N LEU A 522 -22.07 16.08 37.13
CA LEU A 522 -23.49 15.81 36.92
C LEU A 522 -24.03 14.76 37.90
N SER A 523 -23.26 13.71 38.19
CA SER A 523 -23.66 12.67 39.16
C SER A 523 -23.64 13.19 40.60
N SER A 524 -22.73 14.10 40.95
CA SER A 524 -22.73 14.77 42.26
C SER A 524 -23.94 15.71 42.46
N ARG A 525 -24.44 16.34 41.39
CA ARG A 525 -25.65 17.19 41.41
C ARG A 525 -26.93 16.38 41.54
N ILE A 526 -26.99 15.19 40.91
CA ILE A 526 -28.16 14.31 40.97
C ILE A 526 -28.31 13.69 42.37
N LEU A 527 -27.19 13.34 43.02
CA LEU A 527 -27.19 12.78 44.39
C LEU A 527 -27.63 13.80 45.46
N ARG A 528 -27.47 15.11 45.23
CA ARG A 528 -27.92 16.15 46.18
C ARG A 528 -29.41 16.47 46.09
N ASN A 529 -30.08 16.18 44.97
CA ASN A 529 -31.42 16.69 44.69
C ASN A 529 -32.54 15.64 44.69
N GLY A 530 -32.26 14.38 45.09
CA GLY A 530 -33.28 13.42 45.52
C GLY A 530 -34.46 13.12 44.58
N ARG A 531 -34.33 13.27 43.25
CA ARG A 531 -35.43 12.97 42.30
C ARG A 531 -35.22 11.66 41.54
N SER A 532 -36.32 10.94 41.31
CA SER A 532 -36.42 9.69 40.57
C SER A 532 -36.02 9.83 39.09
N TRP A 533 -35.36 8.80 38.57
CA TRP A 533 -34.58 8.84 37.31
C TRP A 533 -35.41 8.39 36.09
N ASN A 534 -35.39 9.17 34.99
CA ASN A 534 -35.96 8.78 33.69
C ASN A 534 -34.85 8.64 32.63
N PRO A 535 -34.62 7.43 32.05
CA PRO A 535 -33.51 7.13 31.14
C PRO A 535 -33.50 7.95 29.83
N TRP A 536 -34.62 8.51 29.40
CA TRP A 536 -34.73 9.22 28.11
C TRP A 536 -34.19 10.65 28.13
N SER A 537 -33.97 11.23 29.31
CA SER A 537 -33.43 12.60 29.50
C SER A 537 -31.92 12.74 29.24
N LEU A 538 -31.20 11.62 29.14
CA LEU A 538 -29.76 11.59 28.86
C LEU A 538 -29.43 11.98 27.41
N SER A 539 -30.35 11.71 26.47
CA SER A 539 -30.15 12.01 25.04
C SER A 539 -30.09 13.52 24.77
N SER A 540 -31.03 14.28 25.31
CA SER A 540 -31.12 15.74 25.12
C SER A 540 -30.03 16.51 25.87
N THR A 541 -29.59 15.98 27.01
CA THR A 541 -28.52 16.60 27.83
C THR A 541 -27.12 16.28 27.27
N MET A 542 -26.88 15.07 26.76
CA MET A 542 -25.63 14.76 26.04
C MET A 542 -25.46 15.57 24.76
N ILE A 543 -26.56 15.83 24.02
CA ILE A 543 -26.55 16.68 22.82
C ILE A 543 -26.23 18.15 23.17
N ARG A 544 -26.60 18.64 24.36
CA ARG A 544 -26.22 19.99 24.84
C ARG A 544 -24.80 20.06 25.42
N LEU A 545 -24.25 18.95 25.92
CA LEU A 545 -22.94 18.87 26.58
C LEU A 545 -21.77 18.86 25.59
N ILE A 546 -22.00 18.42 24.36
CA ILE A 546 -21.12 18.69 23.23
C ILE A 546 -21.44 20.14 22.81
N ARG A 547 -20.63 21.11 23.25
CA ARG A 547 -20.50 22.39 22.51
C ARG A 547 -19.43 22.14 21.45
N PRO A 548 -19.77 21.80 20.19
CA PRO A 548 -18.80 22.01 19.14
C PRO A 548 -18.50 23.52 19.16
N SER A 549 -17.25 23.94 18.94
CA SER A 549 -16.98 25.35 18.65
C SER A 549 -17.99 25.83 17.59
N ARG A 550 -18.37 27.12 17.59
CA ARG A 550 -19.28 27.66 16.54
C ARG A 550 -18.83 27.21 15.14
N ILE A 551 -17.52 27.07 14.94
CA ILE A 551 -16.88 26.49 13.75
C ILE A 551 -17.31 25.04 13.48
N CYS A 552 -17.25 24.11 14.44
CA CYS A 552 -17.68 22.71 14.25
C CYS A 552 -19.20 22.56 14.01
N LYS A 553 -20.06 23.37 14.63
CA LYS A 553 -21.51 23.37 14.30
C LYS A 553 -21.75 23.83 12.87
N THR A 554 -21.09 24.91 12.45
CA THR A 554 -21.17 25.43 11.08
C THR A 554 -20.56 24.46 10.07
N LEU A 555 -19.49 23.73 10.42
CA LEU A 555 -18.85 22.73 9.57
C LEU A 555 -19.71 21.48 9.40
N ILE A 556 -20.28 20.95 10.49
CA ILE A 556 -21.19 19.79 10.44
C ILE A 556 -22.45 20.14 9.66
N LEU A 557 -23.04 21.32 9.88
CA LEU A 557 -24.19 21.78 9.12
C LEU A 557 -23.86 22.03 7.64
N ARG A 558 -22.67 22.56 7.32
CA ARG A 558 -22.21 22.68 5.92
C ARG A 558 -21.93 21.33 5.27
N ILE A 559 -21.32 20.37 5.97
CA ILE A 559 -21.09 19.01 5.49
C ILE A 559 -22.43 18.30 5.26
N TRP A 560 -23.41 18.46 6.16
CA TRP A 560 -24.76 17.91 5.97
C TRP A 560 -25.49 18.57 4.80
N LYS A 561 -25.36 19.90 4.64
CA LYS A 561 -25.98 20.64 3.52
C LYS A 561 -25.34 20.27 2.18
N VAL A 562 -24.01 20.07 2.13
CA VAL A 562 -23.26 19.60 0.96
C VAL A 562 -23.60 18.15 0.64
N ARG A 563 -23.71 17.27 1.64
CA ARG A 563 -24.10 15.86 1.45
C ARG A 563 -25.55 15.73 0.97
N ARG A 564 -26.46 16.57 1.50
CA ARG A 564 -27.85 16.64 1.03
C ARG A 564 -27.94 17.17 -0.40
N LEU A 565 -27.19 18.23 -0.73
CA LEU A 565 -27.07 18.75 -2.11
C LEU A 565 -26.47 17.72 -3.07
N PHE A 566 -25.50 16.92 -2.64
CA PHE A 566 -24.89 15.87 -3.44
C PHE A 566 -25.88 14.73 -3.75
N TYR A 567 -26.64 14.27 -2.74
CA TYR A 567 -27.68 13.26 -2.94
C TYR A 567 -28.88 13.77 -3.76
N THR A 568 -29.28 15.04 -3.62
CA THR A 568 -30.42 15.59 -4.37
C THR A 568 -30.08 16.03 -5.79
N LYS A 569 -28.80 16.29 -6.14
CA LYS A 569 -28.39 16.70 -7.50
C LYS A 569 -27.72 15.60 -8.33
N PHE A 570 -27.18 14.54 -7.73
CA PHE A 570 -26.44 13.49 -8.45
C PHE A 570 -27.05 12.09 -8.40
N CYS A 571 -28.16 11.89 -7.67
CA CYS A 571 -28.98 10.69 -7.81
C CYS A 571 -30.20 11.03 -8.67
N LEU A 572 -30.04 10.92 -9.99
CA LEU A 572 -31.20 10.76 -10.87
C LEU A 572 -31.86 9.41 -10.54
N PRO A 573 -33.18 9.35 -10.32
CA PRO A 573 -33.87 8.08 -10.16
C PRO A 573 -33.84 7.33 -11.50
N TYR A 574 -33.22 6.16 -11.48
CA TYR A 574 -33.32 5.15 -12.52
C TYR A 574 -34.82 4.82 -12.69
N LYS A 575 -35.44 5.25 -13.80
CA LYS A 575 -36.75 4.75 -14.24
C LYS A 575 -36.51 3.55 -15.15
N PRO A 576 -37.16 2.41 -14.92
CA PRO A 576 -37.04 1.25 -15.79
C PRO A 576 -37.92 1.44 -17.04
N CYS A 577 -37.30 1.35 -18.21
CA CYS A 577 -37.85 0.81 -19.44
C CYS A 577 -36.74 0.00 -20.11
#